data_AF-A0A6A6WV31-F1
#
_entry.id   AF-A0A6A6WV31-F1
#
_cell.length_a   1.000
_cell.length_b   1.000
_cell.length_c   1.000
_cell.angle_alpha   90.00
_cell.angle_beta   90.00
_cell.angle_gamma   90.00
#
_symmetry.space_group_name_H-M   'P 1'
#
loop_
_entity.id
_entity.type
_entity.pdbx_description
1 polymer ?
#
loop_
_entity_poly.entity_id
_entity_poly.type
_entity_poly.pdbx_seq_one_letter_code
_entity_poly.pdbx_strand_id
1 'polypeptide(L)'
;MRGGHLSVSSLSALLRLPSLRRFSLSNAIWSYSASSWDCPDSASAVEDLRFSQCFFDSKIIARFISSCKALKTLEYSYDSSLWEPLQLTSQNHGTWAEHSWSTIGDALQGHRDSLETLNLEDYTDPDIVEIMYPDGIDYGRLGSLREFSQLHLISAPLSAYTSAGSASSALNPYSPKVLPDSLPNGICAVCINISSKEFPGHGPWADDAISLGAINDAVLAKAFPELVEVSLYVDEDVDIKQFQLTVPARELKKKGIDVWVWWGRENISVDELELDEENVSVDQS
;
A
#
# COMPACT_ATOMS: atom_id res chain seq x y z
N MET A 1 22.50 16.02 17.56
CA MET A 1 23.15 16.50 16.31
C MET A 1 22.14 17.40 15.60
N ARG A 2 22.52 18.61 15.19
CA ARG A 2 21.63 19.44 14.34
C ARG A 2 21.66 18.82 12.94
N GLY A 3 20.62 18.07 12.58
CA GLY A 3 20.47 17.53 11.23
C GLY A 3 20.50 18.68 10.24
N GLY A 4 21.41 18.63 9.26
CA GLY A 4 21.39 19.59 8.17
C GLY A 4 20.06 19.42 7.44
N HIS A 5 19.24 20.47 7.41
CA HIS A 5 18.01 20.45 6.62
C HIS A 5 18.39 20.34 5.15
N LEU A 6 18.15 19.17 4.56
CA LEU A 6 18.22 18.99 3.11
C LEU A 6 17.04 19.74 2.50
N SER A 7 17.34 20.80 1.75
CA SER A 7 16.30 21.51 1.00
C SER A 7 15.80 20.66 -0.17
N VAL A 8 14.56 20.87 -0.58
CA VAL A 8 14.00 20.18 -1.77
C VAL A 8 14.83 20.47 -3.03
N SER A 9 15.34 21.69 -3.17
CA SER A 9 16.24 22.07 -4.26
C SER A 9 17.51 21.21 -4.28
N SER A 10 18.09 20.91 -3.10
CA SER A 10 19.26 20.03 -3.00
C SER A 10 18.95 18.61 -3.50
N LEU A 11 17.78 18.07 -3.22
CA LEU A 11 17.38 16.73 -3.67
C LEU A 11 17.15 16.69 -5.17
N SER A 12 16.49 17.72 -5.71
CA SER A 12 16.31 17.86 -7.17
C SER A 12 17.65 17.97 -7.92
N ALA A 13 18.68 18.56 -7.28
CA ALA A 13 20.04 18.56 -7.83
C ALA A 13 20.70 17.19 -7.77
N LEU A 14 20.52 16.43 -6.69
CA LEU A 14 21.05 15.07 -6.55
C LEU A 14 20.45 14.11 -7.59
N LEU A 15 19.14 14.18 -7.85
CA LEU A 15 18.49 13.34 -8.87
C LEU A 15 19.05 13.55 -10.28
N ARG A 16 19.61 14.73 -10.58
CA ARG A 16 20.22 15.02 -11.88
C ARG A 16 21.62 14.42 -12.06
N LEU A 17 22.18 13.78 -11.03
CA LEU A 17 23.48 13.14 -11.14
C LEU A 17 23.39 11.92 -12.08
N PRO A 18 24.12 11.90 -13.22
CA PRO A 18 23.94 10.88 -14.25
C PRO A 18 24.34 9.47 -13.80
N SER A 19 25.19 9.38 -12.77
CA SER A 19 25.64 8.12 -12.16
C SER A 19 24.75 7.64 -11.01
N LEU A 20 23.78 8.45 -10.55
CA LEU A 20 22.92 8.05 -9.45
C LEU A 20 21.87 7.05 -9.96
N ARG A 21 21.96 5.81 -9.47
CA ARG A 21 21.05 4.71 -9.85
C ARG A 21 20.05 4.37 -8.75
N ARG A 22 20.41 4.63 -7.50
CA ARG A 22 19.59 4.38 -6.32
C ARG A 22 19.52 5.66 -5.50
N PHE A 23 18.31 6.02 -5.10
CA PHE A 23 18.07 7.12 -4.18
C PHE A 23 17.17 6.63 -3.06
N SER A 24 17.66 6.76 -1.83
CA SER A 24 16.97 6.33 -0.64
C SER A 24 16.95 7.45 0.38
N LEU A 25 15.79 7.68 0.96
CA LEU A 25 15.58 8.65 2.02
C LEU A 25 14.73 8.01 3.12
N SER A 26 15.03 8.36 4.36
CA SER A 26 14.29 7.84 5.50
C SER A 26 14.11 8.89 6.58
N ASN A 27 13.06 8.75 7.38
CA ASN A 27 12.77 9.62 8.52
C ASN A 27 12.69 11.10 8.11
N ALA A 28 11.96 11.38 7.03
CA ALA A 28 11.87 12.71 6.45
C ALA A 28 10.42 13.19 6.38
N ILE A 29 10.22 14.51 6.49
CA ILE A 29 8.91 15.15 6.48
C ILE A 29 8.89 16.26 5.44
N TRP A 30 7.94 16.20 4.51
CA TRP A 30 7.61 17.29 3.59
C TRP A 30 6.11 17.33 3.32
N SER A 31 5.42 18.15 4.10
CA SER A 31 3.97 18.29 4.02
C SER A 31 3.48 19.44 3.13
N TYR A 32 4.37 20.05 2.33
CA TYR A 32 4.00 21.15 1.44
C TYR A 32 4.56 20.93 0.05
N SER A 33 3.78 21.29 -0.96
CA SER A 33 4.24 21.29 -2.34
C SER A 33 5.45 22.23 -2.48
N ALA A 34 6.61 21.69 -2.86
CA ALA A 34 7.77 22.50 -3.11
C ALA A 34 7.51 23.43 -4.31
N SER A 35 7.55 24.74 -4.12
CA SER A 35 7.42 25.70 -5.23
C SER A 35 8.61 25.62 -6.19
N SER A 36 9.78 25.17 -5.71
CA SER A 36 11.01 25.00 -6.48
C SER A 36 11.38 23.52 -6.63
N TRP A 37 10.93 22.89 -7.71
CA TRP A 37 11.41 21.57 -8.14
C TRP A 37 12.10 21.72 -9.50
N ASP A 38 13.43 21.58 -9.49
CA ASP A 38 14.25 21.88 -10.66
C ASP A 38 14.67 20.63 -11.45
N CYS A 39 14.16 19.45 -11.09
CA CYS A 39 14.41 18.20 -11.82
C CYS A 39 13.25 17.97 -12.81
N PRO A 40 13.48 18.10 -14.13
CA PRO A 40 12.43 17.83 -15.11
C PRO A 40 12.03 16.36 -15.13
N ASP A 41 10.86 16.09 -15.70
CA ASP A 41 10.41 14.73 -15.96
C ASP A 41 11.43 13.95 -16.79
N SER A 42 11.63 12.68 -16.44
CA SER A 42 12.57 11.75 -17.08
C SER A 42 14.03 12.23 -17.19
N ALA A 43 14.46 13.17 -16.35
CA ALA A 43 15.83 13.67 -16.33
C ALA A 43 16.79 12.84 -15.45
N SER A 44 16.27 12.14 -14.46
CA SER A 44 17.03 11.34 -13.51
C SER A 44 17.31 9.94 -14.04
N ALA A 45 18.52 9.46 -13.80
CA ALA A 45 18.95 8.11 -14.15
C ALA A 45 18.78 7.11 -12.98
N VAL A 46 18.01 7.49 -11.96
CA VAL A 46 17.62 6.62 -10.84
C VAL A 46 16.65 5.55 -11.33
N GLU A 47 16.92 4.31 -10.93
CA GLU A 47 16.13 3.11 -11.22
C GLU A 47 15.48 2.54 -9.94
N ASP A 48 16.03 2.86 -8.77
CA ASP A 48 15.58 2.35 -7.45
C ASP A 48 15.32 3.54 -6.51
N LEU A 49 14.04 3.83 -6.26
CA LEU A 49 13.56 4.87 -5.34
C LEU A 49 13.01 4.25 -4.06
N ARG A 50 13.52 4.71 -2.91
CA ARG A 50 13.09 4.22 -1.60
C ARG A 50 12.83 5.37 -0.63
N PHE A 51 11.61 5.40 -0.09
CA PHE A 51 11.18 6.35 0.93
C PHE A 51 10.63 5.55 2.10
N SER A 52 11.45 5.36 3.13
CA SER A 52 11.07 4.56 4.31
C SER A 52 10.76 5.48 5.48
N GLN A 53 9.64 5.28 6.17
CA GLN A 53 9.24 6.14 7.29
C GLN A 53 9.28 7.61 6.85
N CYS A 54 8.45 7.98 5.88
CA CYS A 54 8.44 9.33 5.33
C CYS A 54 7.03 9.91 5.37
N PHE A 55 6.91 11.18 5.79
CA PHE A 55 5.64 11.90 5.81
C PHE A 55 5.63 12.95 4.70
N PHE A 56 5.43 12.50 3.46
CA PHE A 56 5.47 13.35 2.27
C PHE A 56 4.10 13.57 1.66
N ASP A 57 3.87 14.78 1.20
CA ASP A 57 2.78 15.10 0.30
C ASP A 57 2.94 14.27 -0.99
N SER A 58 1.87 13.61 -1.40
CA SER A 58 1.82 12.74 -2.57
C SER A 58 2.28 13.42 -3.87
N LYS A 59 2.10 14.74 -4.01
CA LYS A 59 2.58 15.51 -5.17
C LYS A 59 4.12 15.57 -5.22
N ILE A 60 4.79 15.49 -4.08
CA ILE A 60 6.26 15.43 -4.01
C ILE A 60 6.74 14.05 -4.47
N ILE A 61 6.11 13.00 -3.96
CA ILE A 61 6.40 11.62 -4.39
C ILE A 61 6.19 11.46 -5.89
N ALA A 62 5.08 11.95 -6.41
CA ALA A 62 4.80 11.96 -7.85
C ALA A 62 5.92 12.66 -8.64
N ARG A 63 6.46 13.78 -8.16
CA ARG A 63 7.60 14.44 -8.82
C ARG A 63 8.88 13.61 -8.79
N PHE A 64 9.20 12.94 -7.68
CA PHE A 64 10.32 12.01 -7.62
C PHE A 64 10.17 10.90 -8.67
N ILE A 65 8.98 10.31 -8.75
CA ILE A 65 8.64 9.25 -9.72
C ILE A 65 8.77 9.79 -11.16
N SER A 66 8.09 10.90 -11.49
CA SER A 66 8.10 11.50 -12.83
C SER A 66 9.49 11.95 -13.27
N SER A 67 10.34 12.37 -12.33
CA SER A 67 11.74 12.76 -12.63
C SER A 67 12.59 11.59 -13.11
N CYS A 68 12.26 10.34 -12.76
CA CYS A 68 13.03 9.17 -13.17
C CYS A 68 12.76 8.82 -14.65
N LYS A 69 13.79 8.32 -15.34
CA LYS A 69 13.67 7.93 -16.76
C LYS A 69 13.11 6.52 -16.95
N ALA A 70 13.49 5.59 -16.08
CA ALA A 70 13.12 4.17 -16.17
C ALA A 70 13.13 3.58 -14.77
N LEU A 71 12.12 3.91 -13.98
CA LEU A 71 12.01 3.44 -12.60
C LEU A 71 11.68 1.94 -12.61
N LYS A 72 12.48 1.15 -11.90
CA LYS A 72 12.31 -0.30 -11.74
C LYS A 72 11.74 -0.66 -10.38
N THR A 73 12.22 -0.01 -9.34
CA THR A 73 11.79 -0.27 -7.97
C THR A 73 11.29 1.02 -7.34
N LEU A 74 10.07 0.97 -6.81
CA LEU A 74 9.55 1.98 -5.89
C LEU A 74 9.19 1.32 -4.57
N GLU A 75 9.82 1.78 -3.50
CA GLU A 75 9.42 1.51 -2.12
C GLU A 75 8.99 2.84 -1.49
N TYR A 76 7.75 2.95 -1.02
CA TYR A 76 7.25 4.14 -0.35
C TYR A 76 6.36 3.80 0.83
N SER A 77 6.81 4.23 2.00
CA SER A 77 6.11 4.13 3.27
C SER A 77 5.66 5.51 3.72
N TYR A 78 4.35 5.74 3.69
CA TYR A 78 3.71 6.95 4.20
C TYR A 78 3.46 6.79 5.70
N ASP A 79 4.18 7.55 6.52
CA ASP A 79 4.20 7.34 7.98
C ASP A 79 3.90 8.63 8.74
N SER A 80 2.70 8.72 9.31
CA SER A 80 2.28 9.91 10.07
C SER A 80 2.81 9.94 11.49
N SER A 81 3.45 8.88 11.99
CA SER A 81 4.06 8.87 13.34
C SER A 81 5.19 9.89 13.48
N LEU A 82 5.75 10.32 12.34
CA LEU A 82 6.76 11.38 12.27
C LEU A 82 6.16 12.79 12.38
N TRP A 83 4.85 12.93 12.19
CA TRP A 83 4.17 14.21 12.25
C TRP A 83 3.73 14.54 13.67
N GLU A 84 4.26 15.62 14.22
CA GLU A 84 3.88 16.12 15.54
C GLU A 84 3.12 17.44 15.41
N PRO A 85 1.78 17.47 15.61
CA PRO A 85 0.94 18.66 15.41
C PRO A 85 1.35 19.84 16.29
N LEU A 86 1.95 19.56 17.45
CA LEU A 86 2.25 20.54 18.49
C LEU A 86 3.73 20.89 18.60
N GLN A 87 4.55 20.62 17.57
CA GLN A 87 5.95 21.07 17.59
C GLN A 87 6.05 22.59 17.57
N LEU A 88 6.15 23.17 18.77
CA LEU A 88 6.29 24.62 19.02
C LEU A 88 7.61 25.21 18.50
N THR A 89 8.55 24.37 18.03
CA THR A 89 9.95 24.78 17.79
C THR A 89 10.41 24.69 16.35
N SER A 90 9.61 24.15 15.42
CA SER A 90 10.01 23.93 14.03
C SER A 90 9.05 24.65 13.07
N GLN A 91 9.59 25.61 12.29
CA GLN A 91 8.80 26.59 11.54
C GLN A 91 7.95 26.01 10.39
N ASN A 92 8.06 24.73 10.04
CA ASN A 92 7.47 24.19 8.79
C ASN A 92 6.86 22.77 8.92
N HIS A 93 6.62 22.25 10.14
CA HIS A 93 6.07 20.89 10.33
C HIS A 93 4.58 20.85 10.70
N GLY A 94 3.91 22.00 10.82
CA GLY A 94 2.52 22.06 11.28
C GLY A 94 1.46 21.68 10.23
N THR A 95 1.79 21.66 8.95
CA THR A 95 0.84 21.27 7.90
C THR A 95 0.84 19.76 7.76
N TRP A 96 -0.35 19.17 7.61
CA TRP A 96 -0.54 17.76 7.28
C TRP A 96 -0.15 17.51 5.82
N ALA A 97 0.56 16.42 5.55
CA ALA A 97 0.92 16.03 4.19
C ALA A 97 -0.30 15.42 3.47
N GLU A 98 -0.74 15.99 2.36
CA GLU A 98 -1.85 15.39 1.60
C GLU A 98 -1.40 14.09 0.92
N HIS A 99 -2.09 12.99 1.20
CA HIS A 99 -1.81 11.69 0.59
C HIS A 99 -2.90 11.29 -0.41
N SER A 100 -2.49 10.74 -1.56
CA SER A 100 -3.38 10.31 -2.62
C SER A 100 -2.74 9.22 -3.47
N TRP A 101 -3.32 8.02 -3.44
CA TRP A 101 -2.93 6.91 -4.30
C TRP A 101 -3.13 7.21 -5.78
N SER A 102 -4.15 8.01 -6.13
CA SER A 102 -4.36 8.41 -7.53
C SER A 102 -3.24 9.31 -8.05
N THR A 103 -2.75 10.24 -7.24
CA THR A 103 -1.61 11.09 -7.61
C THR A 103 -0.34 10.26 -7.85
N ILE A 104 -0.10 9.25 -7.02
CA ILE A 104 1.04 8.33 -7.16
C ILE A 104 0.84 7.43 -8.39
N GLY A 105 -0.35 6.87 -8.56
CA GLY A 105 -0.75 6.02 -9.67
C GLY A 105 -0.57 6.70 -11.03
N ASP A 106 -0.98 7.95 -11.16
CA ASP A 106 -0.81 8.75 -12.38
C ASP A 106 0.67 8.95 -12.73
N ALA A 107 1.51 9.21 -11.74
CA ALA A 107 2.96 9.33 -11.96
C ALA A 107 3.60 8.00 -12.37
N LEU A 108 3.12 6.88 -11.83
CA LEU A 108 3.58 5.54 -12.17
C LEU A 108 3.26 5.15 -13.63
N GLN A 109 2.24 5.73 -14.25
CA GLN A 109 1.91 5.45 -15.66
C GLN A 109 3.08 5.75 -16.62
N GLY A 110 3.96 6.69 -16.27
CA GLY A 110 5.19 6.97 -17.02
C GLY A 110 6.21 5.83 -17.03
N HIS A 111 6.03 4.81 -16.17
CA HIS A 111 6.97 3.72 -15.94
C HIS A 111 6.37 2.33 -16.22
N ARG A 112 5.26 2.26 -16.95
CA ARG A 112 4.58 0.99 -17.31
C ARG A 112 5.52 -0.04 -17.97
N ASP A 113 6.53 0.44 -18.70
CA ASP A 113 7.45 -0.40 -19.47
C ASP A 113 8.74 -0.72 -18.69
N SER A 114 8.93 -0.18 -17.48
CA SER A 114 10.16 -0.36 -16.70
C SER A 114 9.96 -0.80 -15.25
N LEU A 115 8.80 -0.54 -14.65
CA LEU A 115 8.56 -0.84 -13.25
C LEU A 115 8.46 -2.35 -13.04
N GLU A 116 9.31 -2.86 -12.17
CA GLU A 116 9.50 -4.28 -11.86
C GLU A 116 8.93 -4.62 -10.48
N THR A 117 9.12 -3.73 -9.51
CA THR A 117 8.73 -3.90 -8.11
C THR A 117 8.05 -2.63 -7.59
N LEU A 118 6.86 -2.80 -7.02
CA LEU A 118 6.13 -1.73 -6.35
C LEU A 118 5.81 -2.16 -4.92
N ASN A 119 6.37 -1.47 -3.93
CA ASN A 119 6.01 -1.63 -2.52
C ASN A 119 5.51 -0.31 -1.95
N LEU A 120 4.26 -0.27 -1.50
CA LEU A 120 3.61 0.86 -0.90
C LEU A 120 3.10 0.45 0.48
N GLU A 121 3.31 1.31 1.46
CA GLU A 121 2.90 1.09 2.85
C GLU A 121 2.26 2.38 3.38
N ASP A 122 1.25 2.21 4.23
CA ASP A 122 0.54 3.32 4.88
C ASP A 122 0.45 3.06 6.38
N TYR A 123 1.24 3.82 7.13
CA TYR A 123 1.30 3.84 8.59
C TYR A 123 0.65 5.10 9.15
N THR A 124 -0.47 5.56 8.57
CA THR A 124 -1.19 6.74 9.07
C THR A 124 -1.93 6.44 10.37
N ASP A 125 -1.66 7.15 11.45
CA ASP A 125 -2.36 7.05 12.72
C ASP A 125 -3.87 7.39 12.56
N PRO A 126 -4.79 6.48 12.92
CA PRO A 126 -6.22 6.67 12.70
C PRO A 126 -6.81 7.75 13.59
N ASP A 127 -6.30 7.92 14.83
CA ASP A 127 -6.77 8.95 15.74
C ASP A 127 -6.44 10.32 15.16
N ILE A 128 -5.26 10.45 14.54
CA ILE A 128 -4.88 11.68 13.85
C ILE A 128 -5.75 11.91 12.61
N VAL A 129 -6.07 10.88 11.83
CA VAL A 129 -6.97 11.01 10.67
C VAL A 129 -8.35 11.47 11.10
N GLU A 130 -8.92 10.91 12.16
CA GLU A 130 -10.24 11.32 12.66
C GLU A 130 -10.24 12.81 13.07
N ILE A 131 -9.15 13.27 13.69
CA ILE A 131 -8.99 14.69 14.06
C ILE A 131 -8.88 15.59 12.83
N MET A 132 -8.08 15.19 11.84
CA MET A 132 -7.77 16.01 10.66
C MET A 132 -8.86 15.96 9.58
N TYR A 133 -9.56 14.84 9.49
CA TYR A 133 -10.57 14.52 8.49
C TYR A 133 -11.76 13.81 9.16
N PRO A 134 -12.58 14.55 9.93
CA PRO A 134 -13.71 13.96 10.67
C PRO A 134 -14.76 13.32 9.76
N ASP A 135 -14.83 13.73 8.50
CA ASP A 135 -15.72 13.15 7.49
C ASP A 135 -15.10 11.94 6.75
N GLY A 136 -13.92 11.49 7.20
CA GLY A 136 -13.10 10.50 6.53
C GLY A 136 -12.21 11.09 5.42
N ILE A 137 -11.23 10.30 5.00
CA ILE A 137 -10.28 10.65 3.93
C ILE A 137 -10.47 9.70 2.75
N ASP A 138 -10.60 10.26 1.55
CA ASP A 138 -10.55 9.50 0.31
C ASP A 138 -9.12 9.55 -0.24
N TYR A 139 -8.36 8.48 0.00
CA TYR A 139 -7.01 8.34 -0.55
C TYR A 139 -7.01 8.13 -2.08
N GLY A 140 -8.16 7.88 -2.70
CA GLY A 140 -8.24 7.48 -4.11
C GLY A 140 -7.64 6.09 -4.34
N ARG A 141 -7.29 5.80 -5.59
CA ARG A 141 -6.74 4.49 -6.03
C ARG A 141 -5.58 4.66 -7.00
N LEU A 142 -4.66 3.69 -7.06
CA LEU A 142 -3.54 3.68 -8.01
C LEU A 142 -3.97 3.64 -9.48
N GLY A 143 -5.19 3.18 -9.77
CA GLY A 143 -5.67 2.96 -11.12
C GLY A 143 -5.32 1.56 -11.64
N SER A 144 -5.35 1.38 -12.96
CA SER A 144 -5.06 0.08 -13.58
C SER A 144 -3.55 -0.10 -13.75
N LEU A 145 -3.03 -1.26 -13.31
CA LEU A 145 -1.65 -1.70 -13.47
C LEU A 145 -1.50 -2.79 -14.56
N ARG A 146 -2.57 -3.11 -15.30
CA ARG A 146 -2.57 -4.12 -16.38
C ARG A 146 -1.51 -3.88 -17.44
N GLU A 147 -1.22 -2.62 -17.72
CA GLU A 147 -0.27 -2.21 -18.76
C GLU A 147 1.20 -2.28 -18.29
N PHE A 148 1.45 -2.65 -17.03
CA PHE A 148 2.78 -2.69 -16.44
C PHE A 148 3.47 -4.02 -16.74
N SER A 149 4.00 -4.15 -17.96
CA SER A 149 4.48 -5.43 -18.50
C SER A 149 5.67 -6.05 -17.77
N GLN A 150 6.44 -5.25 -17.02
CA GLN A 150 7.61 -5.71 -16.25
C GLN A 150 7.30 -5.94 -14.76
N LEU A 151 6.11 -5.51 -14.29
CA LEU A 151 5.76 -5.53 -12.88
C LEU A 151 5.41 -6.95 -12.46
N HIS A 152 6.30 -7.53 -11.65
CA HIS A 152 6.19 -8.91 -11.19
C HIS A 152 5.97 -9.01 -9.67
N LEU A 153 6.31 -7.97 -8.92
CA LEU A 153 6.06 -7.89 -7.49
C LEU A 153 5.29 -6.63 -7.15
N ILE A 154 4.17 -6.82 -6.46
CA ILE A 154 3.37 -5.72 -5.95
C ILE A 154 3.04 -5.93 -4.46
N SER A 155 3.22 -4.89 -3.68
CA SER A 155 2.81 -4.76 -2.29
C SER A 155 2.16 -3.40 -2.13
N ALA A 156 0.91 -3.36 -1.66
CA ALA A 156 0.24 -2.09 -1.35
C ALA A 156 -0.88 -2.30 -0.32
N PRO A 157 -1.32 -1.24 0.38
CA PRO A 157 -2.51 -1.30 1.20
C PRO A 157 -3.74 -1.64 0.36
N LEU A 158 -4.72 -2.34 0.94
CA LEU A 158 -5.95 -2.70 0.24
C LEU A 158 -6.73 -1.45 -0.25
N SER A 159 -6.65 -0.35 0.51
CA SER A 159 -7.18 0.97 0.11
C SER A 159 -6.59 1.51 -1.20
N ALA A 160 -5.37 1.14 -1.58
CA ALA A 160 -4.75 1.58 -2.84
C ALA A 160 -5.41 0.96 -4.09
N TYR A 161 -6.08 -0.18 -3.91
CA TYR A 161 -6.80 -0.90 -4.96
C TYR A 161 -8.30 -0.63 -4.96
N THR A 162 -8.87 -0.32 -3.79
CA THR A 162 -10.30 -0.22 -3.60
C THR A 162 -10.71 1.24 -3.41
N SER A 163 -11.65 1.72 -4.23
CA SER A 163 -12.21 3.05 -4.00
C SER A 163 -13.05 3.03 -2.72
N ALA A 164 -12.79 3.97 -1.81
CA ALA A 164 -13.60 4.17 -0.60
C ALA A 164 -15.07 4.55 -0.91
N GLY A 165 -15.40 4.84 -2.16
CA GLY A 165 -16.70 5.38 -2.57
C GLY A 165 -17.51 4.46 -3.48
N SER A 166 -18.55 3.85 -2.93
CA SER A 166 -19.84 4.55 -3.04
C SER A 166 -20.57 4.39 -1.70
N ALA A 167 -20.90 5.50 -1.03
CA ALA A 167 -21.72 5.45 0.19
C ALA A 167 -23.08 4.76 -0.04
N SER A 168 -23.48 4.54 -1.30
CA SER A 168 -24.64 3.70 -1.69
C SER A 168 -24.39 2.19 -1.62
N SER A 169 -23.14 1.72 -1.67
CA SER A 169 -22.77 0.31 -1.43
C SER A 169 -22.57 -0.02 0.06
N ALA A 170 -22.68 0.96 0.95
CA ALA A 170 -22.61 0.78 2.41
C ALA A 170 -23.72 -0.14 2.97
N LEU A 171 -24.71 -0.52 2.15
CA LEU A 171 -25.74 -1.48 2.53
C LEU A 171 -25.24 -2.94 2.53
N ASN A 172 -24.05 -3.22 2.00
CA ASN A 172 -23.45 -4.54 2.09
C ASN A 172 -21.92 -4.46 2.27
N PRO A 173 -21.43 -4.30 3.52
CA PRO A 173 -19.99 -4.35 3.81
C PRO A 173 -19.35 -5.69 3.42
N TYR A 174 -20.17 -6.72 3.18
CA TYR A 174 -19.77 -8.07 2.80
C TYR A 174 -19.60 -8.27 1.29
N SER A 175 -19.67 -7.22 0.46
CA SER A 175 -19.35 -7.39 -0.95
C SER A 175 -17.85 -7.71 -1.09
N PRO A 176 -17.47 -8.87 -1.65
CA PRO A 176 -16.08 -9.27 -1.77
C PRO A 176 -15.28 -8.16 -2.47
N LYS A 177 -14.30 -7.57 -1.76
CA LYS A 177 -13.33 -6.65 -2.36
C LYS A 177 -12.42 -7.48 -3.26
N VAL A 178 -12.84 -7.73 -4.49
CA VAL A 178 -12.07 -8.51 -5.48
C VAL A 178 -10.78 -7.74 -5.77
N LEU A 179 -9.61 -8.43 -5.77
CA LEU A 179 -8.38 -7.83 -6.29
C LEU A 179 -8.73 -7.34 -7.68
N PRO A 180 -8.59 -6.04 -7.95
CA PRO A 180 -9.19 -5.53 -9.15
C PRO A 180 -8.50 -6.22 -10.32
N ASP A 181 -9.31 -6.45 -11.33
CA ASP A 181 -8.93 -6.70 -12.69
C ASP A 181 -7.67 -5.91 -13.13
N SER A 182 -7.35 -4.79 -12.47
CA SER A 182 -6.17 -3.94 -12.62
C SER A 182 -4.78 -4.57 -12.53
N LEU A 183 -4.56 -5.79 -12.02
CA LEU A 183 -3.18 -6.32 -11.93
C LEU A 183 -2.64 -6.82 -13.29
N PRO A 184 -1.32 -6.77 -13.54
CA PRO A 184 -0.71 -7.28 -14.77
C PRO A 184 -0.72 -8.82 -14.82
N ASN A 185 -0.77 -9.38 -16.04
CA ASN A 185 -0.84 -10.84 -16.24
C ASN A 185 0.44 -11.58 -15.78
N GLY A 186 1.59 -10.90 -15.74
CA GLY A 186 2.89 -11.46 -15.34
C GLY A 186 3.24 -11.24 -13.87
N ILE A 187 2.24 -11.01 -13.01
CA ILE A 187 2.50 -10.83 -11.58
C ILE A 187 2.89 -12.18 -10.96
N CYS A 188 4.03 -12.20 -10.28
CA CYS A 188 4.57 -13.39 -9.60
C CYS A 188 4.24 -13.39 -8.11
N ALA A 189 4.22 -12.21 -7.48
CA ALA A 189 3.96 -12.06 -6.06
C ALA A 189 3.03 -10.87 -5.79
N VAL A 190 1.99 -11.12 -5.01
CA VAL A 190 1.05 -10.09 -4.54
C VAL A 190 1.08 -10.06 -3.02
N CYS A 191 1.37 -8.89 -2.48
CA CYS A 191 1.33 -8.59 -1.06
C CYS A 191 0.22 -7.58 -0.78
N ILE A 192 -0.67 -7.90 0.14
CA ILE A 192 -1.77 -7.02 0.55
C ILE A 192 -1.58 -6.67 2.01
N ASN A 193 -1.43 -5.38 2.30
CA ASN A 193 -1.39 -4.87 3.65
C ASN A 193 -2.83 -4.52 4.08
N ILE A 194 -3.29 -5.17 5.15
CA ILE A 194 -4.62 -5.03 5.74
C ILE A 194 -4.44 -4.40 7.11
N SER A 195 -4.91 -3.15 7.22
CA SER A 195 -4.83 -2.40 8.47
C SER A 195 -6.19 -2.37 9.16
N SER A 196 -6.20 -2.36 10.49
CA SER A 196 -7.41 -2.19 11.31
C SER A 196 -8.20 -0.93 10.93
N LYS A 197 -7.50 0.08 10.42
CA LYS A 197 -8.03 1.38 9.99
C LYS A 197 -8.95 1.31 8.78
N GLU A 198 -8.87 0.23 8.00
CA GLU A 198 -9.72 0.02 6.83
C GLU A 198 -11.16 -0.39 7.22
N PHE A 199 -11.41 -0.61 8.52
CA PHE A 199 -12.68 -1.04 9.08
C PHE A 199 -13.17 -0.12 10.23
N PRO A 200 -13.32 1.20 9.99
CA PRO A 200 -13.70 2.14 11.04
C PRO A 200 -15.13 1.87 11.54
N GLY A 201 -15.33 1.90 12.87
CA GLY A 201 -16.64 1.75 13.51
C GLY A 201 -17.02 0.32 13.92
N HIS A 202 -16.18 -0.66 13.60
CA HIS A 202 -16.24 -2.00 14.15
C HIS A 202 -15.40 -2.02 15.44
N GLY A 203 -16.05 -1.96 16.61
CA GLY A 203 -15.34 -2.20 17.87
C GLY A 203 -14.67 -3.59 17.88
N PRO A 204 -13.95 -3.98 18.94
CA PRO A 204 -13.27 -5.29 19.05
C PRO A 204 -14.21 -6.53 19.06
N TRP A 205 -15.47 -6.35 18.65
CA TRP A 205 -16.56 -7.31 18.68
C TRP A 205 -17.39 -7.32 17.39
N ALA A 206 -16.90 -6.76 16.28
CA ALA A 206 -17.61 -6.98 15.02
C ALA A 206 -17.41 -8.44 14.63
N ASP A 207 -18.36 -9.32 14.93
CA ASP A 207 -18.39 -10.76 14.57
C ASP A 207 -18.39 -11.03 13.05
N ASP A 208 -17.97 -10.07 12.25
CA ASP A 208 -18.14 -10.03 10.81
C ASP A 208 -16.85 -10.48 10.13
N ALA A 209 -16.91 -11.66 9.51
CA ALA A 209 -15.78 -12.24 8.79
C ALA A 209 -15.25 -11.26 7.71
N ILE A 210 -13.96 -10.91 7.79
CA ILE A 210 -13.23 -10.30 6.69
C ILE A 210 -13.06 -11.40 5.65
N SER A 211 -14.05 -11.52 4.77
CA SER A 211 -13.92 -12.37 3.59
C SER A 211 -13.04 -11.63 2.60
N LEU A 212 -11.79 -12.07 2.46
CA LEU A 212 -10.97 -11.70 1.30
C LEU A 212 -11.54 -12.41 0.07
N GLY A 213 -12.64 -11.84 -0.43
CA GLY A 213 -13.16 -11.99 -1.77
C GLY A 213 -12.17 -11.67 -2.89
N ALA A 214 -11.07 -11.05 -2.49
CA ALA A 214 -9.95 -10.65 -3.31
C ALA A 214 -9.46 -11.76 -4.24
N ILE A 215 -9.52 -12.99 -3.77
CA ILE A 215 -8.85 -14.11 -4.40
C ILE A 215 -9.90 -15.14 -4.82
N ASN A 216 -10.72 -14.81 -5.82
CA ASN A 216 -11.60 -15.81 -6.42
C ASN A 216 -10.76 -16.77 -7.27
N ASP A 217 -10.98 -18.07 -7.08
CA ASP A 217 -10.28 -19.16 -7.75
C ASP A 217 -10.29 -19.03 -9.28
N ALA A 218 -11.40 -18.53 -9.82
CA ALA A 218 -11.57 -18.28 -11.26
C ALA A 218 -10.79 -17.05 -11.73
N VAL A 219 -10.60 -16.05 -10.86
CA VAL A 219 -9.81 -14.85 -11.16
C VAL A 219 -8.33 -15.19 -11.11
N LEU A 220 -7.85 -15.83 -10.06
CA LEU A 220 -6.44 -16.20 -9.95
C LEU A 220 -5.96 -17.11 -11.08
N ALA A 221 -6.66 -18.22 -11.31
CA ALA A 221 -6.22 -19.22 -12.27
C ALA A 221 -6.29 -18.74 -13.72
N LYS A 222 -7.14 -17.75 -14.01
CA LYS A 222 -7.31 -17.19 -15.37
C LYS A 222 -6.46 -15.94 -15.60
N ALA A 223 -6.28 -15.11 -14.58
CA ALA A 223 -5.62 -13.81 -14.73
C ALA A 223 -4.11 -13.87 -14.47
N PHE A 224 -3.64 -14.75 -13.57
CA PHE A 224 -2.25 -14.73 -13.11
C PHE A 224 -1.62 -16.13 -13.16
N PRO A 225 -1.29 -16.64 -14.36
CA PRO A 225 -0.66 -17.96 -14.50
C PRO A 225 0.75 -18.03 -13.90
N GLU A 226 1.40 -16.89 -13.67
CA GLU A 226 2.75 -16.79 -13.11
C GLU A 226 2.76 -16.51 -11.60
N LEU A 227 1.59 -16.35 -10.97
CA LEU A 227 1.49 -16.10 -9.54
C LEU A 227 2.00 -17.31 -8.76
N VAL A 228 3.03 -17.11 -7.96
CA VAL A 228 3.64 -18.13 -7.10
C VAL A 228 3.48 -17.81 -5.62
N GLU A 229 3.20 -16.55 -5.28
CA GLU A 229 3.14 -16.12 -3.88
C GLU A 229 2.01 -15.11 -3.64
N VAL A 230 1.25 -15.33 -2.57
CA VAL A 230 0.33 -14.37 -1.98
C VAL A 230 0.72 -14.16 -0.53
N SER A 231 1.09 -12.93 -0.19
CA SER A 231 1.41 -12.54 1.18
C SER A 231 0.36 -11.56 1.71
N LEU A 232 -0.15 -11.83 2.91
CA LEU A 232 -1.15 -11.02 3.58
C LEU A 232 -0.54 -10.52 4.88
N TYR A 233 -0.40 -9.20 5.01
CA TYR A 233 0.09 -8.58 6.23
C TYR A 233 -1.10 -7.96 6.94
N VAL A 234 -1.40 -8.48 8.12
CA VAL A 234 -2.55 -8.12 8.93
C VAL A 234 -2.03 -7.43 10.19
N ASP A 235 -2.51 -6.21 10.45
CA ASP A 235 -2.17 -5.50 11.69
C ASP A 235 -2.55 -6.34 12.93
N GLU A 236 -1.75 -6.22 13.99
CA GLU A 236 -1.94 -6.97 15.24
C GLU A 236 -3.29 -6.69 15.92
N ASP A 237 -3.88 -5.52 15.64
CA ASP A 237 -5.17 -5.09 16.16
C ASP A 237 -6.37 -5.73 15.43
N VAL A 238 -6.15 -6.45 14.33
CA VAL A 238 -7.20 -7.15 13.59
C VAL A 238 -7.38 -8.55 14.18
N ASP A 239 -8.63 -8.91 14.54
CA ASP A 239 -8.95 -10.27 14.99
C ASP A 239 -8.87 -11.25 13.81
N ILE A 240 -7.78 -12.03 13.77
CA ILE A 240 -7.53 -12.96 12.69
C ILE A 240 -8.55 -14.11 12.62
N LYS A 241 -9.31 -14.39 13.69
CA LYS A 241 -10.34 -15.43 13.68
C LYS A 241 -11.48 -15.13 12.71
N GLN A 242 -11.61 -13.87 12.34
CA GLN A 242 -12.61 -13.39 11.40
C GLN A 242 -12.11 -13.48 9.95
N PHE A 243 -10.86 -13.87 9.76
CA PHE A 243 -10.25 -13.91 8.45
C PHE A 243 -10.65 -15.17 7.69
N GLN A 244 -11.39 -15.00 6.60
CA GLN A 244 -11.75 -16.10 5.72
C GLN A 244 -11.25 -15.82 4.31
N LEU A 245 -10.42 -16.73 3.79
CA LEU A 245 -10.07 -16.73 2.38
C LEU A 245 -11.26 -17.29 1.58
N THR A 246 -11.67 -16.57 0.53
CA THR A 246 -12.73 -17.05 -0.37
C THR A 246 -12.34 -18.36 -1.06
N VAL A 247 -11.03 -18.56 -1.28
CA VAL A 247 -10.47 -19.83 -1.72
C VAL A 247 -9.63 -20.40 -0.58
N PRO A 248 -9.91 -21.61 -0.09
CA PRO A 248 -9.09 -22.26 0.92
C PRO A 248 -7.63 -22.31 0.49
N ALA A 249 -6.70 -21.94 1.37
CA ALA A 249 -5.29 -21.83 0.99
C ALA A 249 -4.68 -23.19 0.60
N ARG A 250 -5.25 -24.32 1.06
CA ARG A 250 -4.94 -25.65 0.51
C ARG A 250 -5.18 -25.79 -1.00
N GLU A 251 -6.20 -25.14 -1.56
CA GLU A 251 -6.48 -25.17 -3.00
C GLU A 251 -5.48 -24.30 -3.78
N LEU A 252 -5.05 -23.17 -3.20
CA LEU A 252 -3.98 -22.33 -3.75
C LEU A 252 -2.64 -23.09 -3.77
N LYS A 253 -2.31 -23.80 -2.68
CA LYS A 253 -1.11 -24.63 -2.58
C LYS A 253 -1.09 -25.77 -3.60
N LYS A 254 -2.24 -26.41 -3.88
CA LYS A 254 -2.36 -27.42 -4.97
C LYS A 254 -2.04 -26.84 -6.35
N LYS A 255 -2.22 -25.54 -6.54
CA LYS A 255 -1.86 -24.81 -7.77
C LYS A 255 -0.40 -24.33 -7.76
N GLY A 256 0.37 -24.61 -6.71
CA GLY A 256 1.75 -24.16 -6.57
C GLY A 256 1.89 -22.70 -6.10
N ILE A 257 0.81 -22.13 -5.52
CA ILE A 257 0.80 -20.79 -4.96
C ILE A 257 1.04 -20.90 -3.46
N ASP A 258 2.14 -20.34 -2.97
CA ASP A 258 2.42 -20.21 -1.55
C ASP A 258 1.60 -19.05 -0.98
N VAL A 259 0.96 -19.29 0.16
CA VAL A 259 0.17 -18.28 0.88
C VAL A 259 0.83 -18.06 2.23
N TRP A 260 1.16 -16.81 2.51
CA TRP A 260 1.74 -16.38 3.77
C TRP A 260 0.80 -15.40 4.44
N VAL A 261 0.51 -15.62 5.72
CA VAL A 261 -0.26 -14.68 6.54
C VAL A 261 0.63 -14.22 7.68
N TRP A 262 0.92 -12.94 7.69
CA TRP A 262 1.69 -12.27 8.73
C TRP A 262 0.72 -11.51 9.61
N TRP A 263 0.65 -11.84 10.90
CA TRP A 263 -0.12 -11.11 11.89
C TRP A 263 0.83 -10.35 12.80
N GLY A 264 0.88 -9.04 12.63
CA GLY A 264 1.95 -8.22 13.21
C GLY A 264 3.33 -8.71 12.76
N ARG A 265 4.07 -9.36 13.67
CA ARG A 265 5.41 -9.93 13.39
C ARG A 265 5.43 -11.46 13.32
N GLU A 266 4.31 -12.10 13.58
CA GLU A 266 4.21 -13.55 13.59
C GLU A 266 3.77 -14.05 12.21
N ASN A 267 4.44 -15.08 11.70
CA ASN A 267 4.02 -15.78 10.50
C ASN A 267 3.11 -16.90 10.95
N ILE A 268 1.85 -16.85 10.53
CA ILE A 268 0.84 -17.84 10.84
C ILE A 268 0.79 -18.79 9.65
N SER A 269 0.98 -20.07 9.93
CA SER A 269 0.89 -21.06 8.87
C SER A 269 -0.55 -21.17 8.38
N VAL A 270 -0.71 -21.36 7.09
CA VAL A 270 -2.02 -21.64 6.48
C VAL A 270 -2.77 -22.77 7.18
N ASP A 271 -2.03 -23.81 7.59
CA ASP A 271 -2.61 -24.99 8.23
C ASP A 271 -3.22 -24.62 9.61
N GLU A 272 -2.66 -23.62 10.32
CA GLU A 272 -3.21 -23.11 11.58
C GLU A 272 -4.50 -22.30 11.39
N LEU A 273 -4.67 -21.63 10.24
CA LEU A 273 -5.89 -20.87 9.93
C LEU A 273 -7.10 -21.77 9.62
N GLU A 274 -6.89 -22.94 9.00
CA GLU A 274 -7.99 -23.84 8.61
C GLU A 274 -8.49 -24.74 9.77
N LEU A 275 -7.70 -24.93 10.84
CA LEU A 275 -8.04 -25.85 11.94
C LEU A 275 -9.21 -25.39 12.83
N ASP A 276 -9.56 -24.10 12.79
CA ASP A 276 -10.66 -23.57 13.61
C ASP A 276 -12.05 -23.78 12.96
N GLU A 277 -12.14 -24.05 11.65
CA GLU A 277 -13.44 -24.28 10.99
C GLU A 277 -14.09 -25.63 11.38
N GLU A 278 -13.29 -26.67 11.68
CA GLU A 278 -13.83 -27.97 12.07
C GLU A 278 -14.33 -28.03 13.53
N ASN A 279 -13.97 -27.05 14.37
CA ASN A 279 -14.35 -27.03 15.80
C ASN A 279 -15.61 -26.22 16.13
N VAL A 280 -16.28 -25.62 15.13
CA VAL A 280 -17.56 -24.92 15.31
C VAL A 280 -18.76 -25.80 14.93
N SER A 281 -18.77 -27.07 15.36
CA SER A 281 -20.02 -27.81 15.53
C SER A 281 -20.58 -27.46 16.91
N VAL A 282 -21.24 -26.30 17.01
CA VAL A 282 -22.05 -25.96 18.20
C VAL A 282 -23.18 -26.98 18.28
N ASP A 283 -23.07 -27.90 19.24
CA ASP A 283 -24.12 -28.79 19.66
C ASP A 283 -25.27 -27.91 20.21
N GLN A 284 -26.21 -27.52 19.34
CA GLN A 284 -27.44 -26.85 19.74
C GLN A 284 -28.34 -27.90 20.41
N SER A 285 -28.14 -28.09 21.71
CA SER A 285 -29.03 -28.86 22.61
C SER A 285 -29.91 -27.94 23.43
#